data_AF-A0A7C5BEQ2-F1
#
_entry.id   AF-A0A7C5BEQ2-F1
#
_cell.length_a   1.000
_cell.length_b   1.000
_cell.length_c   1.000
_cell.angle_alpha   90.00
_cell.angle_beta   90.00
_cell.angle_gamma   90.00
#
_symmetry.space_group_name_H-M   'P 1'
#
loop_
_entity.id
_entity.type
_entity.pdbx_description
1 polymer ?
#
loop_
_entity_poly.entity_id
_entity_poly.type
_entity_poly.pdbx_seq_one_letter_code
_entity_poly.pdbx_strand_id
1 'polypeptide(L)'
;MEYEIVKSLFITLALGFLIGIQRRLSSLEDDNKYFGGGRTFALIALFGYISAWIGTKVSYFSIVSFVTLAFLIALAYYFKVSKTGRTGLTTQLAALITFTLGLMVYEHLTNYAIFVAVLTIVILEIKPRLQTLERNISPVDVQAVTLLLVMSFIVLPILPDEMLGPYNLFNPYKTWLMAVIIALISFIGYIAIKTLGQKYGIFLTGAAGGFISSTAVSISL
;
A
#
# COMPACT_ATOMS: atom_id res chain seq x y z
N MET A 1 -0.20 -36.18 22.49
CA MET A 1 -1.46 -35.54 22.07
C MET A 1 -1.69 -34.22 22.80
N GLU A 2 -1.57 -34.18 24.14
CA GLU A 2 -1.72 -32.94 24.93
C GLU A 2 -0.66 -31.87 24.61
N TYR A 3 0.61 -32.27 24.41
CA TYR A 3 1.70 -31.34 24.08
C TYR A 3 1.49 -30.58 22.75
N GLU A 4 1.01 -31.28 21.72
CA GLU A 4 0.73 -30.67 20.41
C GLU A 4 -0.42 -29.65 20.48
N ILE A 5 -1.44 -29.93 21.28
CA ILE A 5 -2.58 -29.00 21.46
C ILE A 5 -2.11 -27.73 22.19
N VAL A 6 -1.34 -27.88 23.26
CA VAL A 6 -0.78 -26.75 24.02
C VAL A 6 0.13 -25.88 23.14
N LYS A 7 0.97 -26.53 22.32
CA LYS A 7 1.84 -25.84 21.37
C LYS A 7 1.04 -25.04 20.34
N SER A 8 0.01 -25.65 19.73
CA SER A 8 -0.86 -25.00 18.74
C SER A 8 -1.65 -23.82 19.32
N LEU A 9 -2.14 -23.96 20.56
CA LEU A 9 -2.77 -22.87 21.30
C LEU A 9 -1.81 -21.71 21.56
N PHE A 10 -0.59 -22.01 22.00
CA PHE A 10 0.43 -21.01 22.25
C PHE A 10 0.81 -20.26 20.97
N ILE A 11 1.00 -20.98 19.85
CA ILE A 11 1.29 -20.37 18.55
C ILE A 11 0.13 -19.50 18.09
N THR A 12 -1.11 -19.97 18.20
CA THR A 12 -2.32 -19.20 17.84
C THR A 12 -2.39 -17.88 18.63
N LEU A 13 -2.19 -17.96 19.94
CA LEU A 13 -2.17 -16.79 20.83
C LEU A 13 -1.03 -15.83 20.46
N ALA A 14 0.17 -16.35 20.21
CA ALA A 14 1.32 -15.55 19.82
C ALA A 14 1.09 -14.82 18.49
N LEU A 15 0.57 -15.49 17.47
CA LEU A 15 0.27 -14.89 16.17
C LEU A 15 -0.79 -13.78 16.31
N GLY A 16 -1.90 -14.04 17.00
CA GLY A 16 -2.92 -13.02 17.25
C GLY A 16 -2.39 -11.85 18.07
N PHE A 17 -1.53 -12.11 19.07
CA PHE A 17 -0.95 -11.06 19.90
C PHE A 17 0.04 -10.18 19.11
N LEU A 18 0.88 -10.77 18.25
CA LEU A 18 1.82 -10.04 17.39
C LEU A 18 1.09 -9.07 16.45
N ILE A 19 0.04 -9.55 15.76
CA ILE A 19 -0.79 -8.70 14.89
C ILE A 19 -1.48 -7.60 15.71
N GLY A 20 -1.98 -7.93 16.91
CA GLY A 20 -2.63 -6.94 17.77
C GLY A 20 -1.67 -5.91 18.38
N ILE A 21 -0.40 -6.24 18.62
CA ILE A 21 0.64 -5.26 19.00
C ILE A 21 0.87 -4.30 17.86
N GLN A 22 1.12 -4.83 16.65
CA GLN A 22 1.33 -4.03 15.45
C GLN A 22 0.15 -3.07 15.24
N ARG A 23 -1.08 -3.57 15.44
CA ARG A 23 -2.27 -2.74 15.31
C ARG A 23 -2.38 -1.67 16.39
N ARG A 24 -2.06 -2.00 17.65
CA ARG A 24 -2.01 -1.01 18.74
C ARG A 24 -0.98 0.08 18.44
N LEU A 25 0.18 -0.28 17.90
CA LEU A 25 1.24 0.68 17.57
C LEU A 25 0.78 1.64 16.46
N SER A 26 0.20 1.11 15.38
CA SER A 26 -0.36 1.93 14.28
C SER A 26 -1.50 2.87 14.73
N SER A 27 -2.19 2.50 15.81
CA SER A 27 -3.29 3.30 16.37
C SER A 27 -2.80 4.49 17.20
N LEU A 28 -1.60 4.43 17.75
CA LEU A 28 -1.02 5.52 18.55
C LEU A 28 -0.58 6.69 17.66
N GLU A 29 -0.17 6.42 16.42
CA GLU A 29 0.23 7.45 15.45
C GLU A 29 -0.95 8.24 14.87
N ASP A 30 -2.12 7.61 14.69
CA ASP A 30 -3.27 8.21 13.99
C ASP A 30 -4.26 8.95 14.94
N ASP A 31 -3.88 9.20 16.21
CA ASP A 31 -4.74 9.76 17.30
C ASP A 31 -6.15 9.15 17.31
N ASN A 32 -6.16 7.84 17.09
CA ASN A 32 -7.30 7.11 16.61
C ASN A 32 -7.71 6.21 17.77
N LYS A 33 -8.79 6.56 18.47
CA LYS A 33 -9.37 5.71 19.53
C LYS A 33 -9.88 4.41 18.89
N TYR A 34 -9.00 3.42 18.73
CA TYR A 34 -9.26 2.25 17.91
C TYR A 34 -9.64 0.98 18.67
N PHE A 35 -10.33 0.19 17.87
CA PHE A 35 -10.96 -1.09 18.10
C PHE A 35 -9.88 -2.18 18.22
N GLY A 36 -9.66 -2.65 19.46
CA GLY A 36 -8.96 -3.89 19.77
C GLY A 36 -7.43 -3.82 19.75
N GLY A 37 -6.80 -4.01 20.91
CA GLY A 37 -5.35 -4.16 21.05
C GLY A 37 -4.89 -5.62 20.97
N GLY A 38 -3.64 -5.87 21.37
CA GLY A 38 -3.03 -7.21 21.46
C GLY A 38 -3.95 -8.30 22.04
N ARG A 39 -4.68 -7.99 23.11
CA ARG A 39 -5.61 -8.92 23.76
C ARG A 39 -6.81 -9.29 22.86
N THR A 40 -7.37 -8.33 22.14
CA THR A 40 -8.54 -8.55 21.27
C THR A 40 -8.16 -9.44 20.09
N PHE A 41 -7.04 -9.16 19.43
CA PHE A 41 -6.57 -9.98 18.32
C PHE A 41 -6.14 -11.39 18.77
N ALA A 42 -5.52 -11.53 19.96
CA ALA A 42 -5.24 -12.83 20.54
C ALA A 42 -6.52 -13.65 20.79
N LEU A 43 -7.59 -13.01 21.31
CA LEU A 43 -8.89 -13.65 21.50
C LEU A 43 -9.58 -14.00 20.17
N ILE A 44 -9.42 -13.18 19.13
CA ILE A 44 -9.96 -13.47 17.80
C ILE A 44 -9.26 -14.68 17.17
N ALA A 45 -7.94 -14.77 17.27
CA ALA A 45 -7.17 -15.93 16.81
C ALA A 45 -7.60 -17.21 17.56
N LEU A 46 -7.72 -17.12 18.89
CA LEU A 46 -8.17 -18.22 19.73
C LEU A 46 -9.60 -18.64 19.38
N PHE A 47 -10.49 -17.69 19.09
CA PHE A 47 -11.85 -17.97 18.65
C PHE A 47 -11.87 -18.72 17.31
N GLY A 48 -10.98 -18.35 16.37
CA GLY A 48 -10.79 -19.09 15.11
C GLY A 48 -10.33 -20.53 15.32
N TYR A 49 -9.38 -20.75 16.23
CA TYR A 49 -8.91 -22.10 16.58
C TYR A 49 -10.01 -22.97 17.22
N ILE A 50 -10.75 -22.41 18.19
CA ILE A 50 -11.88 -23.12 18.82
C ILE A 50 -12.98 -23.42 17.81
N SER A 51 -13.23 -22.48 16.92
CA SER A 51 -14.20 -22.63 15.83
C SER A 51 -13.86 -23.78 14.89
N ALA A 52 -12.58 -23.94 14.53
CA ALA A 52 -12.10 -25.08 13.74
C ALA A 52 -12.26 -26.40 14.51
N TRP A 53 -11.89 -26.40 15.80
CA TRP A 53 -12.02 -27.57 16.66
C TRP A 53 -13.47 -28.06 16.78
N ILE A 54 -14.42 -27.15 17.02
CA ILE A 54 -15.85 -27.49 17.08
C ILE A 54 -16.36 -27.88 15.68
N GLY A 55 -15.83 -27.28 14.62
CA GLY A 55 -16.15 -27.59 13.23
C GLY A 55 -15.95 -29.07 12.86
N THR A 56 -15.02 -29.76 13.53
CA THR A 56 -14.84 -31.22 13.34
C THR A 56 -16.00 -32.06 13.88
N LYS A 57 -16.74 -31.54 14.87
CA LYS A 57 -17.90 -32.21 15.48
C LYS A 57 -19.22 -31.76 14.87
N VAL A 58 -19.30 -30.49 14.47
CA VAL A 58 -20.50 -29.87 13.92
C VAL A 58 -20.15 -29.26 12.56
N SER A 59 -20.66 -29.89 11.50
CA SER A 59 -20.46 -29.40 10.14
C SER A 59 -20.90 -27.94 10.01
N TYR A 60 -20.15 -27.16 9.23
CA TYR A 60 -20.37 -25.73 8.96
C TYR A 60 -20.21 -24.75 10.15
N PHE A 61 -19.89 -25.22 11.37
CA PHE A 61 -19.72 -24.33 12.53
C PHE A 61 -18.64 -23.26 12.30
N SER A 62 -17.57 -23.61 11.58
CA SER A 62 -16.48 -22.68 11.29
C SER A 62 -16.90 -21.53 10.36
N ILE A 63 -17.81 -21.81 9.43
CA ILE A 63 -18.37 -20.81 8.52
C ILE A 63 -19.33 -19.89 9.29
N VAL A 64 -20.22 -20.47 10.11
CA VAL A 64 -21.19 -19.69 10.91
C VAL A 64 -20.49 -18.75 11.87
N SER A 65 -19.44 -19.23 12.55
CA SER A 65 -18.64 -18.40 13.46
C SER A 65 -17.85 -17.31 12.74
N PHE A 66 -17.28 -17.59 11.56
CA PHE A 66 -16.65 -16.57 10.72
C PHE A 66 -17.64 -15.47 10.30
N VAL A 67 -18.82 -15.85 9.81
CA VAL A 67 -19.89 -14.91 9.41
C VAL A 67 -20.36 -14.09 10.60
N THR A 68 -20.53 -14.72 11.76
CA THR A 68 -20.92 -14.04 13.01
C THR A 68 -19.87 -13.02 13.44
N LEU A 69 -18.58 -13.38 13.40
CA LEU A 69 -17.49 -12.46 13.69
C LEU A 69 -17.46 -11.29 12.69
N ALA A 70 -17.58 -11.58 11.39
CA ALA A 70 -17.61 -10.57 10.34
C ALA A 70 -18.78 -9.59 10.54
N PHE A 71 -19.96 -10.09 10.90
CA PHE A 71 -21.12 -9.28 11.21
C PHE A 71 -20.89 -8.39 12.43
N LEU A 72 -20.34 -8.91 13.53
CA LEU A 72 -20.00 -8.13 14.72
C LEU A 72 -18.97 -7.03 14.42
N ILE A 73 -17.95 -7.34 13.63
CA ILE A 73 -16.94 -6.36 13.21
C ILE A 73 -17.55 -5.29 12.31
N ALA A 74 -18.42 -5.67 11.36
CA ALA A 74 -19.11 -4.74 10.48
C ALA A 74 -20.04 -3.80 11.26
N LEU A 75 -20.79 -4.33 12.23
CA LEU A 75 -21.66 -3.56 13.09
C LEU A 75 -20.86 -2.57 13.95
N ALA A 76 -19.77 -3.03 14.57
CA ALA A 76 -18.88 -2.17 15.34
C ALA A 76 -18.24 -1.07 14.47
N TYR A 77 -17.89 -1.39 13.22
CA TYR A 77 -17.40 -0.41 12.25
C TYR A 77 -18.47 0.62 11.92
N TYR A 78 -19.71 0.21 11.66
CA TYR A 78 -20.81 1.11 11.34
C TYR A 78 -21.05 2.12 12.46
N PHE A 79 -21.13 1.67 13.71
CA PHE A 79 -21.26 2.56 14.87
C PHE A 79 -20.09 3.52 15.00
N LYS A 80 -18.87 3.06 14.70
CA LYS A 80 -17.67 3.90 14.75
C LYS A 80 -17.69 4.97 13.67
N VAL A 81 -17.98 4.63 12.43
CA VAL A 81 -18.06 5.58 11.31
C VAL A 81 -19.12 6.61 11.57
N SER A 82 -20.30 6.18 12.05
CA SER A 82 -21.39 7.09 12.40
C SER A 82 -21.00 8.12 13.47
N LYS A 83 -20.19 7.73 14.47
CA LYS A 83 -19.75 8.65 15.54
C LYS A 83 -18.54 9.52 15.18
N THR A 84 -17.63 9.04 14.34
CA THR A 84 -16.32 9.69 14.14
C THR A 84 -16.10 10.24 12.73
N GLY A 85 -16.93 9.87 11.76
CA GLY A 85 -16.78 10.26 10.35
C GLY A 85 -15.51 9.72 9.66
N ARG A 86 -14.63 9.00 10.38
CA ARG A 86 -13.38 8.46 9.86
C ARG A 86 -13.59 7.07 9.28
N THR A 87 -13.19 6.89 8.04
CA THR A 87 -13.27 5.62 7.32
C THR A 87 -11.93 4.89 7.34
N GLY A 88 -11.95 3.58 7.61
CA GLY A 88 -10.75 2.75 7.67
C GLY A 88 -11.13 1.30 7.85
N LEU A 89 -10.88 0.48 6.82
CA LEU A 89 -11.28 -0.94 6.74
C LEU A 89 -10.16 -1.93 7.10
N THR A 90 -8.92 -1.46 7.19
CA THR A 90 -7.74 -2.34 7.31
C THR A 90 -7.72 -3.15 8.61
N THR A 91 -8.23 -2.62 9.72
CA THR A 91 -8.30 -3.37 11.00
C THR A 91 -9.35 -4.46 11.00
N GLN A 92 -10.45 -4.24 10.30
CA GLN A 92 -11.56 -5.16 10.17
C GLN A 92 -11.09 -6.35 9.36
N LEU A 93 -10.41 -6.08 8.25
CA LEU A 93 -9.73 -7.12 7.46
C LEU A 93 -8.67 -7.85 8.28
N ALA A 94 -7.83 -7.14 9.02
CA ALA A 94 -6.82 -7.78 9.88
C ALA A 94 -7.45 -8.69 10.94
N ALA A 95 -8.59 -8.32 11.52
CA ALA A 95 -9.31 -9.15 12.47
C ALA A 95 -9.85 -10.43 11.80
N LEU A 96 -10.41 -10.34 10.59
CA LEU A 96 -10.86 -11.51 9.82
C LEU A 96 -9.69 -12.44 9.45
N ILE A 97 -8.56 -11.86 9.02
CA ILE A 97 -7.34 -12.63 8.75
C ILE A 97 -6.87 -13.34 10.02
N THR A 98 -6.86 -12.64 11.16
CA THR A 98 -6.43 -13.19 12.45
C THR A 98 -7.28 -14.37 12.91
N PHE A 99 -8.60 -14.31 12.70
CA PHE A 99 -9.48 -15.46 12.93
C PHE A 99 -9.08 -16.64 12.03
N THR A 100 -8.87 -16.37 10.76
CA THR A 100 -8.49 -17.39 9.76
C THR A 100 -7.15 -18.04 10.12
N LEU A 101 -6.19 -17.28 10.65
CA LEU A 101 -4.91 -17.82 11.13
C LEU A 101 -5.11 -18.85 12.25
N GLY A 102 -6.01 -18.59 13.21
CA GLY A 102 -6.34 -19.57 14.25
C GLY A 102 -6.93 -20.87 13.68
N LEU A 103 -7.76 -20.74 12.65
CA LEU A 103 -8.34 -21.88 11.92
C LEU A 103 -7.23 -22.68 11.21
N MET A 104 -6.30 -22.01 10.52
CA MET A 104 -5.17 -22.64 9.84
C MET A 104 -4.23 -23.39 10.81
N VAL A 105 -4.02 -22.85 12.02
CA VAL A 105 -3.18 -23.52 13.03
C VAL A 105 -3.83 -24.83 13.49
N TYR A 106 -5.16 -24.89 13.61
CA TYR A 106 -5.87 -26.11 13.94
C TYR A 106 -5.78 -27.17 12.83
N GLU A 107 -5.89 -26.77 11.57
CA GLU A 107 -5.77 -27.64 10.38
C GLU A 107 -4.33 -28.10 10.08
N HIS A 108 -3.41 -28.00 11.06
CA HIS A 108 -1.99 -28.34 10.93
C HIS A 108 -1.21 -27.54 9.87
N LEU A 109 -1.75 -26.41 9.40
CA LEU A 109 -1.12 -25.51 8.42
C LEU A 109 -0.29 -24.40 9.09
N THR A 110 0.37 -24.72 10.21
CA THR A 110 1.04 -23.73 11.07
C THR A 110 2.09 -22.90 10.34
N ASN A 111 2.87 -23.51 9.45
CA ASN A 111 3.90 -22.80 8.68
C ASN A 111 3.27 -21.73 7.76
N TYR A 112 2.16 -22.06 7.10
CA TYR A 112 1.42 -21.11 6.27
C TYR A 112 0.77 -20.02 7.12
N ALA A 113 0.24 -20.36 8.29
CA ALA A 113 -0.32 -19.38 9.22
C ALA A 113 0.74 -18.35 9.66
N ILE A 114 1.95 -18.81 10.01
CA ILE A 114 3.07 -17.91 10.36
C ILE A 114 3.43 -17.01 9.18
N PHE A 115 3.55 -17.57 7.97
CA PHE A 115 3.88 -16.81 6.77
C PHE A 115 2.83 -15.72 6.46
N VAL A 116 1.55 -16.08 6.48
CA VAL A 116 0.44 -15.14 6.26
C VAL A 116 0.39 -14.07 7.35
N ALA A 117 0.66 -14.43 8.62
CA ALA A 117 0.73 -13.46 9.71
C ALA A 117 1.84 -12.43 9.49
N VAL A 118 3.04 -12.88 9.10
CA VAL A 118 4.18 -12.00 8.81
C VAL A 118 3.87 -11.09 7.62
N LEU A 119 3.33 -11.64 6.51
CA LEU A 119 2.92 -10.83 5.37
C LEU A 119 1.87 -9.78 5.75
N THR A 120 0.89 -10.16 6.57
CA THR A 120 -0.14 -9.25 7.07
C THR A 120 0.50 -8.10 7.86
N ILE A 121 1.42 -8.41 8.77
CA ILE A 121 2.17 -7.41 9.55
C ILE A 121 2.92 -6.43 8.63
N VAL A 122 3.66 -6.96 7.64
CA VAL A 122 4.42 -6.13 6.67
C VAL A 122 3.49 -5.21 5.88
N ILE A 123 2.37 -5.73 5.35
CA ILE A 123 1.39 -4.95 4.61
C ILE A 123 0.80 -3.84 5.49
N LEU A 124 0.45 -4.15 6.74
CA LEU A 124 -0.11 -3.17 7.66
C LEU A 124 0.91 -2.11 8.08
N GLU A 125 2.21 -2.41 8.10
CA GLU A 125 3.30 -1.49 8.46
C GLU A 125 3.64 -0.50 7.34
N ILE A 126 3.36 -0.82 6.08
CA ILE A 126 3.62 0.07 4.94
C ILE A 126 2.67 1.31 4.95
N LYS A 127 1.49 1.20 5.57
CA LYS A 127 0.46 2.25 5.60
C LYS A 127 0.96 3.64 6.05
N PRO A 128 1.64 3.82 7.21
CA PRO A 128 2.11 5.14 7.65
C PRO A 128 3.10 5.80 6.67
N ARG A 129 3.92 5.01 5.95
CA ARG A 129 4.83 5.54 4.92
C ARG A 129 4.07 6.07 3.71
N LEU A 130 3.03 5.35 3.28
CA LEU A 130 2.16 5.79 2.18
C LEU A 130 1.38 7.05 2.54
N GLN A 131 0.81 7.14 3.75
CA GLN A 131 0.09 8.34 4.19
C GLN A 131 0.99 9.58 4.29
N THR A 132 2.26 9.39 4.66
CA THR A 132 3.25 10.48 4.64
C THR A 132 3.58 10.90 3.21
N LEU A 133 3.69 9.96 2.27
CA LEU A 133 3.91 10.26 0.86
C LEU A 133 2.70 10.99 0.26
N GLU A 134 1.48 10.50 0.52
CA GLU A 134 0.22 11.13 0.11
C GLU A 134 0.07 12.55 0.64
N ARG A 135 0.45 12.80 1.90
CA ARG A 135 0.47 14.17 2.47
C ARG A 135 1.44 15.12 1.78
N ASN A 136 2.51 14.59 1.20
CA ASN A 136 3.49 15.38 0.47
C ASN A 136 3.11 15.55 -1.02
N ILE A 137 2.13 14.78 -1.52
CA ILE A 137 1.63 14.89 -2.89
C ILE A 137 0.61 16.03 -2.96
N SER A 138 0.94 17.07 -3.73
CA SER A 138 0.03 18.18 -4.01
C SER A 138 -0.87 17.83 -5.21
N PRO A 139 -2.09 18.39 -5.32
CA PRO A 139 -2.90 18.28 -6.54
C PRO A 139 -2.14 18.68 -7.81
N VAL A 140 -1.19 19.62 -7.68
CA VAL A 140 -0.32 20.07 -8.78
C VAL A 140 0.61 18.94 -9.24
N ASP A 141 1.12 18.12 -8.32
CA ASP A 141 1.99 16.99 -8.66
C ASP A 141 1.23 15.95 -9.48
N VAL A 142 -0.01 15.66 -9.08
CA VAL A 142 -0.87 14.70 -9.78
C VAL A 142 -1.18 15.20 -11.19
N GLN A 143 -1.48 16.49 -11.35
CA GLN A 143 -1.68 17.09 -12.68
C GLN A 143 -0.42 17.01 -13.53
N ALA A 144 0.76 17.31 -12.97
CA ALA A 144 2.03 17.24 -13.69
C ALA A 144 2.38 15.81 -14.14
N VAL A 145 2.23 14.83 -13.25
CA VAL A 145 2.42 13.39 -13.58
C VAL A 145 1.45 12.94 -14.65
N THR A 146 0.18 13.33 -14.52
CA THR A 146 -0.87 12.97 -15.48
C THR A 146 -0.57 13.57 -16.85
N LEU A 147 -0.21 14.86 -16.92
CA LEU A 147 0.14 15.51 -18.17
C LEU A 147 1.35 14.84 -18.82
N LEU A 148 2.38 14.52 -18.04
CA LEU A 148 3.57 13.82 -18.52
C LEU A 148 3.23 12.41 -19.06
N LEU A 149 2.37 11.67 -18.37
CA LEU A 149 1.84 10.37 -18.82
C LEU A 149 1.08 10.51 -20.14
N VAL A 150 0.20 11.51 -20.26
CA VAL A 150 -0.54 11.78 -21.49
C VAL A 150 0.41 12.14 -22.63
N MET A 151 1.38 13.03 -22.40
CA MET A 151 2.36 13.41 -23.42
C MET A 151 3.20 12.23 -23.90
N SER A 152 3.59 11.33 -22.99
CA SER A 152 4.50 10.20 -23.27
C SER A 152 3.79 8.94 -23.80
N PHE A 153 2.64 8.57 -23.24
CA PHE A 153 1.97 7.30 -23.55
C PHE A 153 0.74 7.44 -24.45
N ILE A 154 0.23 8.66 -24.65
CA ILE A 154 -0.90 8.90 -25.54
C ILE A 154 -0.46 9.69 -26.75
N VAL A 155 0.12 10.87 -26.56
CA VAL A 155 0.45 11.77 -27.68
C VAL A 155 1.65 11.25 -28.50
N LEU A 156 2.75 10.89 -27.83
CA LEU A 156 3.95 10.41 -28.51
C LEU A 156 3.73 9.21 -29.47
N PRO A 157 3.03 8.13 -29.08
CA PRO A 157 2.83 6.99 -29.98
C PRO A 157 1.87 7.27 -31.15
N ILE A 158 1.04 8.31 -31.06
CA ILE A 158 0.12 8.71 -32.14
C ILE A 158 0.86 9.51 -33.23
N LEU A 159 1.99 10.12 -32.89
CA LEU A 159 2.74 10.96 -33.83
C LEU A 159 3.50 10.11 -34.85
N PRO A 160 3.40 10.42 -36.16
CA PRO A 160 4.14 9.70 -37.19
C PRO A 160 5.65 9.96 -37.06
N ASP A 161 6.44 8.88 -37.11
CA ASP A 161 7.91 8.94 -37.13
C ASP A 161 8.44 9.07 -38.55
N GLU A 162 7.97 10.09 -39.26
CA GLU A 162 8.40 10.41 -40.61
C GLU A 162 8.75 11.90 -40.70
N MET A 163 9.69 12.23 -41.58
CA MET A 163 9.99 13.62 -41.90
C MET A 163 8.85 14.18 -42.77
N LEU A 164 8.27 15.28 -42.33
CA LEU A 164 7.15 15.99 -42.96
C LEU A 164 7.59 17.41 -43.38
N GLY A 165 6.97 17.91 -44.45
CA GLY A 165 7.12 19.28 -44.94
C GLY A 165 8.05 19.45 -46.15
N PRO A 166 8.02 20.62 -46.81
CA PRO A 166 8.94 20.93 -47.91
C PRO A 166 10.38 20.86 -47.38
N TYR A 167 11.23 20.10 -48.08
CA TYR A 167 12.63 19.78 -47.72
C TYR A 167 12.85 18.80 -46.55
N ASN A 168 11.82 18.10 -46.03
CA ASN A 168 11.98 16.99 -45.07
C ASN A 168 12.63 17.37 -43.72
N LEU A 169 12.51 18.63 -43.24
CA LEU A 169 13.21 19.09 -42.03
C LEU A 169 12.51 18.80 -40.70
N PHE A 170 11.22 18.44 -40.68
CA PHE A 170 10.44 18.34 -39.45
C PHE A 170 9.95 16.91 -39.21
N ASN A 171 10.37 16.28 -38.11
CA ASN A 171 9.83 14.99 -37.68
C ASN A 171 8.99 15.21 -36.41
N PRO A 172 7.64 15.06 -36.48
CA PRO A 172 6.74 15.32 -35.35
C PRO A 172 7.05 14.46 -34.12
N TYR A 173 7.36 13.17 -34.33
CA TYR A 173 7.71 12.24 -33.27
C TYR A 173 8.97 12.71 -32.53
N LYS A 174 10.05 13.03 -33.25
CA LYS A 174 11.32 13.48 -32.66
C LYS A 174 11.20 14.83 -31.95
N THR A 175 10.48 15.78 -32.54
CA THR A 175 10.27 17.10 -31.91
C THR A 175 9.45 16.98 -30.62
N TRP A 176 8.40 16.16 -30.63
CA TRP A 176 7.60 15.93 -29.43
C TRP A 176 8.34 15.13 -28.35
N LEU A 177 9.17 14.17 -28.75
CA LEU A 177 10.03 13.42 -27.85
C LEU A 177 10.96 14.35 -27.06
N MET A 178 11.52 15.40 -27.69
CA MET A 178 12.28 16.42 -26.98
C MET A 178 11.43 17.16 -25.93
N ALA A 179 10.17 17.50 -26.24
CA ALA A 179 9.26 18.13 -25.29
C ALA A 179 8.97 17.21 -24.08
N VAL A 180 8.78 15.91 -24.30
CA VAL A 180 8.60 14.91 -23.23
C VAL A 180 9.85 14.83 -22.34
N ILE A 181 11.05 14.81 -22.94
CA ILE A 181 12.31 14.77 -22.19
C ILE A 181 12.48 16.02 -21.32
N ILE A 182 12.23 17.21 -21.89
CA ILE A 182 12.34 18.48 -21.15
C ILE A 182 11.35 18.53 -19.99
N ALA A 183 10.10 18.10 -20.23
CA ALA A 183 9.07 18.01 -19.19
C ALA A 183 9.46 17.02 -18.09
N LEU A 184 10.01 15.86 -18.44
CA LEU A 184 10.46 14.84 -17.49
C LEU A 184 11.59 15.37 -16.60
N ILE A 185 12.59 16.02 -17.19
CA ILE A 185 13.72 16.58 -16.44
C ILE A 185 13.26 17.73 -15.54
N SER A 186 12.34 18.57 -16.03
CA SER A 186 11.72 19.63 -15.23
C SER A 186 10.94 19.07 -14.04
N PHE A 187 10.20 17.96 -14.24
CA PHE A 187 9.44 17.29 -13.20
C PHE A 187 10.34 16.62 -12.15
N ILE A 188 11.43 15.97 -12.58
CA ILE A 188 12.46 15.43 -11.68
C ILE A 188 13.11 16.56 -10.87
N GLY A 189 13.42 17.68 -11.51
CA GLY A 189 13.94 18.87 -10.86
C GLY A 189 12.99 19.44 -9.81
N TYR A 190 11.70 19.53 -10.13
CA TYR A 190 10.66 19.92 -9.19
C TYR A 190 10.60 19.01 -7.97
N ILE A 191 10.61 17.68 -8.16
CA ILE A 191 10.63 16.72 -7.06
C ILE A 191 11.88 16.90 -6.20
N ALA A 192 13.06 17.04 -6.83
CA ALA A 192 14.32 17.23 -6.11
C ALA A 192 14.31 18.50 -5.24
N ILE A 193 13.79 19.62 -5.76
CA ILE A 193 13.61 20.86 -4.98
C ILE A 193 12.67 20.64 -3.81
N LYS A 194 11.56 19.91 -4.04
CA LYS A 194 10.54 19.65 -3.03
C LYS A 194 11.04 18.75 -1.90
N THR A 195 11.87 17.74 -2.18
CA THR A 195 12.35 16.77 -1.18
C THR A 195 13.64 17.21 -0.49
N LEU A 196 14.58 17.86 -1.19
CA LEU A 196 15.88 18.28 -0.63
C LEU A 196 15.90 19.74 -0.14
N GLY A 197 14.80 20.48 -0.33
CA GLY A 197 14.68 21.89 0.02
C GLY A 197 15.33 22.84 -1.01
N GLN A 198 14.84 24.09 -1.04
CA GLN A 198 15.20 25.14 -2.00
C GLN A 198 16.71 25.34 -2.21
N LYS A 199 17.54 25.02 -1.21
CA LYS A 199 18.99 25.30 -1.21
C LYS A 199 19.80 24.36 -2.11
N TYR A 200 19.37 23.11 -2.31
CA TYR A 200 20.06 22.12 -3.15
C TYR A 200 19.36 21.88 -4.50
N GLY A 201 18.07 22.17 -4.59
CA GLY A 201 17.28 21.89 -5.79
C GLY A 201 17.64 22.74 -7.00
N ILE A 202 18.07 24.00 -6.82
CA ILE A 202 18.51 24.90 -7.91
C ILE A 202 19.82 24.42 -8.55
N PHE A 203 20.73 23.85 -7.75
CA PHE A 203 21.99 23.29 -8.25
C PHE A 203 21.75 22.03 -9.11
N LEU A 204 20.76 21.21 -8.74
CA LEU A 204 20.43 19.98 -9.45
C LEU A 204 19.70 20.25 -10.78
N THR A 205 18.76 21.20 -10.81
CA THR A 205 18.10 21.62 -12.07
C THR A 205 19.08 22.32 -13.01
N GLY A 206 20.00 23.13 -12.49
CA GLY A 206 21.07 23.74 -13.28
C GLY A 206 22.01 22.71 -13.91
N ALA A 207 22.41 21.68 -13.16
CA ALA A 207 23.24 20.59 -13.67
C ALA A 207 22.51 19.77 -14.75
N ALA A 208 21.27 19.34 -14.49
CA ALA A 208 20.49 18.56 -15.44
C ALA A 208 20.16 19.33 -16.73
N GLY A 209 19.85 20.63 -16.62
CA GLY A 209 19.66 21.51 -17.79
C GLY A 209 20.95 21.72 -18.60
N GLY A 210 22.11 21.77 -17.94
CA GLY A 210 23.42 21.87 -18.60
C GLY A 210 23.81 20.62 -19.39
N PHE A 211 23.45 19.43 -18.92
CA PHE A 211 23.69 18.17 -19.63
C PHE A 211 22.88 18.07 -20.94
N ILE A 212 21.64 18.56 -20.97
CA ILE A 212 20.82 18.58 -22.20
C ILE A 212 21.43 19.53 -23.24
N SER A 213 21.92 20.69 -22.82
CA SER A 213 22.51 21.70 -23.72
C SER A 213 23.77 21.18 -24.41
N SER A 214 24.61 20.40 -23.72
CA SER A 214 25.84 19.84 -24.31
C SER A 214 25.56 18.79 -25.39
N THR A 215 24.49 18.00 -25.25
CA THR A 215 24.06 17.01 -26.24
C THR A 215 23.36 17.66 -27.43
N ALA A 216 22.55 18.70 -27.19
CA ALA A 216 21.88 19.46 -28.25
C ALA A 216 22.91 20.19 -29.15
N VAL A 217 23.96 20.76 -28.56
CA VAL A 217 25.04 21.42 -29.31
C VAL A 217 25.88 20.42 -30.11
N SER A 218 26.18 19.24 -29.55
CA SER A 218 27.00 18.22 -30.23
C SER A 218 26.30 17.51 -31.39
N ILE A 219 24.96 17.51 -31.44
CA ILE A 219 24.18 16.94 -32.56
C ILE A 219 23.89 18.02 -33.62
N SER A 220 23.99 19.30 -33.27
CA SER A 220 23.80 20.43 -34.20
C SER A 220 25.07 20.96 -34.87
N LEU A 221 26.25 20.42 -34.50
CA LEU A 221 27.53 20.66 -35.17
C LEU A 221 27.87 19.47 -36.07
#